data_AF-A0A7W1A641-F1
#
_entry.id   AF-A0A7W1A641-F1
#
_cell.length_a   1.000
_cell.length_b   1.000
_cell.length_c   1.000
_cell.angle_alpha   90.00
_cell.angle_beta   90.00
_cell.angle_gamma   90.00
#
_symmetry.space_group_name_H-M   'P 1'
#
loop_
_entity.id
_entity.type
_entity.pdbx_description
1 polymer ?
#
loop_
_entity_poly.entity_id
_entity_poly.type
_entity_poly.pdbx_seq_one_letter_code
_entity_poly.pdbx_strand_id
1 'polypeptide(L)'
;MAAASPFPVEIIVTPRYEVFYALYALESGGDNAYSVWRDQALERLPREYKVAAKRVAPAPLFWPLLADALRNAPGELSFDQIIAVIRTLDEGKLQRNVLMGLLHDDSAVEGLLTGKRTLKSVITSSAKGGNQLLKHFALAPYKAGSDAVKAVSSLIDDPHSFQENVAAALNLFWSSGFSADWEGLQPDLNNQANRLRKLHGRRPLPDFATEINLPVTFDIESGVVRSRSGFSAEFENIECAYLIPSAFNSRRWWAKYEKEGPGTTLYFPYTLYFPLYDGTVSPNVLVSGARQAAPRFYESAAPEPVRVPRLQPRTKPSPERNVDAETVFRALGDTTRFAIASILARNPTSSAELARKLDVSKPTITHHVQLLRAAGLITEISEGQTNRLTLDRDAIESLSDAAVDQLFASSGELSLETTRKRAR
;
A
#
# COMPACT_ATOMS: atom_id res chain seq x y z
N MET A 1 12.26 31.16 -6.78
CA MET A 1 13.06 29.93 -6.71
C MET A 1 12.50 29.10 -5.59
N ALA A 2 12.24 27.80 -5.80
CA ALA A 2 11.85 26.93 -4.68
C ALA A 2 12.99 26.88 -3.66
N ALA A 3 12.67 26.83 -2.37
CA ALA A 3 13.67 26.62 -1.32
C ALA A 3 14.39 25.29 -1.58
N ALA A 4 15.71 25.26 -1.37
CA ALA A 4 16.48 24.02 -1.49
C ALA A 4 15.94 22.98 -0.50
N SER A 5 15.83 21.72 -0.94
CA SER A 5 15.44 20.62 -0.07
C SER A 5 16.46 20.47 1.08
N PRO A 6 16.00 20.16 2.31
CA PRO A 6 16.88 20.08 3.48
C PRO A 6 17.88 18.91 3.43
N PHE A 7 17.65 17.94 2.54
CA PHE A 7 18.52 16.82 2.22
C PHE A 7 18.32 16.43 0.73
N PRO A 8 19.23 15.63 0.15
CA PRO A 8 19.10 15.14 -1.23
C PRO A 8 17.80 14.38 -1.49
N VAL A 9 17.11 14.76 -2.57
CA VAL A 9 15.93 14.07 -3.07
C VAL A 9 16.19 13.65 -4.51
N GLU A 10 16.37 12.35 -4.72
CA GLU A 10 16.75 11.79 -6.01
C GLU A 10 15.57 11.05 -6.63
N ILE A 11 15.20 11.43 -7.86
CA ILE A 11 14.19 10.71 -8.62
C ILE A 11 14.92 9.84 -9.63
N ILE A 12 14.85 8.52 -9.48
CA ILE A 12 15.62 7.53 -10.25
C ILE A 12 14.69 6.49 -10.87
N VAL A 13 15.14 5.83 -11.95
CA VAL A 13 14.42 4.72 -12.58
C VAL A 13 15.29 3.48 -12.46
N THR A 14 14.79 2.46 -11.78
CA THR A 14 15.58 1.26 -11.47
C THR A 14 14.70 0.02 -11.40
N PRO A 15 15.14 -1.13 -11.94
CA PRO A 15 14.45 -2.40 -11.77
C PRO A 15 14.52 -2.93 -10.33
N ARG A 16 15.31 -2.33 -9.43
CA ARG A 16 15.57 -2.80 -8.05
C ARG A 16 14.32 -3.14 -7.27
N TYR A 17 13.28 -2.31 -7.31
CA TYR A 17 12.00 -2.60 -6.65
C TYR A 17 11.02 -3.24 -7.62
N GLU A 18 11.08 -2.84 -8.89
CA GLU A 18 10.14 -3.25 -9.91
C GLU A 18 10.10 -4.77 -10.10
N VAL A 19 11.27 -5.42 -10.14
CA VAL A 19 11.36 -6.87 -10.35
C VAL A 19 10.70 -7.65 -9.20
N PHE A 20 10.86 -7.21 -7.95
CA PHE A 20 10.28 -7.88 -6.79
C PHE A 20 8.79 -7.60 -6.64
N TYR A 21 8.34 -6.40 -7.01
CA TYR A 21 6.92 -6.08 -7.00
C TYR A 21 6.16 -6.75 -8.14
N ALA A 22 6.80 -6.92 -9.31
CA ALA A 22 6.28 -7.75 -10.39
C ALA A 22 6.15 -9.22 -9.93
N LEU A 23 7.18 -9.78 -9.27
CA LEU A 23 7.11 -11.12 -8.67
C LEU A 23 6.00 -11.25 -7.62
N TYR A 24 5.81 -10.23 -6.78
CA TYR A 24 4.66 -10.19 -5.89
C TYR A 24 3.34 -10.23 -6.69
N ALA A 25 3.16 -9.37 -7.70
CA ALA A 25 1.96 -9.31 -8.50
C ALA A 25 1.67 -10.62 -9.26
N LEU A 26 2.74 -11.31 -9.70
CA LEU A 26 2.69 -12.60 -10.37
C LEU A 26 2.13 -13.68 -9.44
N GLU A 27 2.66 -13.75 -8.21
CA GLU A 27 2.33 -14.82 -7.25
C GLU A 27 1.09 -14.53 -6.40
N SER A 28 0.65 -13.26 -6.31
CA SER A 28 -0.38 -12.85 -5.35
C SER A 28 -1.80 -13.30 -5.65
N GLY A 29 -2.10 -13.76 -6.87
CA GLY A 29 -3.40 -14.32 -7.29
C GLY A 29 -4.63 -13.38 -7.24
N GLY A 30 -4.76 -12.54 -6.23
CA GLY A 30 -5.95 -11.73 -5.92
C GLY A 30 -5.92 -10.27 -6.36
N ASP A 31 -4.83 -9.79 -6.98
CA ASP A 31 -4.82 -8.44 -7.55
C ASP A 31 -5.30 -8.52 -9.01
N ASN A 32 -6.59 -8.24 -9.24
CA ASN A 32 -7.21 -8.31 -10.57
C ASN A 32 -6.57 -7.33 -11.57
N ALA A 33 -5.95 -6.25 -11.08
CA ALA A 33 -5.32 -5.22 -11.91
C ALA A 33 -4.19 -5.76 -12.80
N TYR A 34 -3.56 -6.88 -12.40
CA TYR A 34 -2.45 -7.49 -13.14
C TYR A 34 -2.80 -8.86 -13.74
N SER A 35 -4.08 -9.25 -13.76
CA SER A 35 -4.50 -10.59 -14.20
C SER A 35 -4.01 -10.93 -15.61
N VAL A 36 -4.25 -10.04 -16.58
CA VAL A 36 -3.82 -10.24 -17.99
C VAL A 36 -2.30 -10.36 -18.11
N TRP A 37 -1.56 -9.43 -17.50
CA TRP A 37 -0.09 -9.48 -17.50
C TRP A 37 0.44 -10.74 -16.82
N ARG A 38 -0.16 -11.14 -15.70
CA ARG A 38 0.22 -12.32 -14.93
C ARG A 38 0.09 -13.59 -15.78
N ASP A 39 -1.03 -13.76 -16.45
CA ASP A 39 -1.28 -14.93 -17.30
C ASP A 39 -0.22 -15.02 -18.41
N GLN A 40 0.04 -13.90 -19.09
CA GLN A 40 1.08 -13.80 -20.13
C GLN A 40 2.50 -14.04 -19.59
N ALA A 41 2.83 -13.52 -18.41
CA ALA A 41 4.12 -13.74 -17.78
C ALA A 41 4.30 -15.22 -17.38
N LEU A 42 3.27 -15.85 -16.81
CA LEU A 42 3.28 -17.27 -16.44
C LEU A 42 3.44 -18.20 -17.65
N GLU A 43 2.88 -17.85 -18.80
CA GLU A 43 3.05 -18.61 -20.05
C GLU A 43 4.49 -18.58 -20.58
N ARG A 44 5.20 -17.47 -20.38
CA ARG A 44 6.61 -17.32 -20.81
C ARG A 44 7.60 -18.00 -19.86
N LEU A 45 7.23 -18.20 -18.60
CA LEU A 45 8.16 -18.68 -17.57
C LEU A 45 8.48 -20.18 -17.73
N PRO A 46 9.76 -20.57 -17.59
CA PRO A 46 10.17 -21.97 -17.63
C PRO A 46 9.65 -22.72 -16.39
N ARG A 47 9.48 -24.04 -16.50
CA ARG A 47 8.93 -24.88 -15.40
C ARG A 47 9.81 -24.83 -14.14
N GLU A 48 11.10 -24.65 -14.35
CA GLU A 48 12.16 -24.53 -13.34
C GLU A 48 11.93 -23.32 -12.43
N TYR A 49 11.31 -22.24 -12.94
CA TYR A 49 11.04 -21.04 -12.14
C TYR A 49 10.21 -21.36 -10.91
N LYS A 50 9.12 -22.14 -11.05
CA LYS A 50 8.24 -22.48 -9.92
C LYS A 50 8.99 -23.24 -8.82
N VAL A 51 9.94 -24.10 -9.20
CA VAL A 51 10.77 -24.84 -8.25
C VAL A 51 11.74 -23.90 -7.54
N ALA A 52 12.39 -23.00 -8.27
CA ALA A 52 13.33 -22.03 -7.72
C ALA A 52 12.64 -21.02 -6.79
N ALA A 53 11.55 -20.39 -7.24
CA ALA A 53 10.74 -19.45 -6.47
C ALA A 53 10.28 -20.05 -5.14
N LYS A 54 9.76 -21.29 -5.18
CA LYS A 54 9.26 -21.99 -3.99
C LYS A 54 10.33 -22.26 -2.92
N ARG A 55 11.61 -22.33 -3.28
CA ARG A 55 12.72 -22.53 -2.32
C ARG A 55 13.03 -21.29 -1.50
N VAL A 56 12.74 -20.10 -2.02
CA VAL A 56 13.17 -18.82 -1.42
C VAL A 56 12.01 -17.91 -1.04
N ALA A 57 10.91 -17.99 -1.78
CA ALA A 57 9.75 -17.13 -1.65
C ALA A 57 8.44 -17.92 -1.90
N PRO A 58 8.10 -18.89 -1.04
CA PRO A 58 6.91 -19.73 -1.19
C PRO A 58 5.58 -19.01 -0.92
N ALA A 59 5.64 -17.76 -0.44
CA ALA A 59 4.49 -16.88 -0.32
C ALA A 59 4.82 -15.52 -0.96
N PRO A 60 3.85 -14.81 -1.55
CA PRO A 60 4.12 -13.61 -2.35
C PRO A 60 4.89 -12.51 -1.62
N LEU A 61 4.63 -12.31 -0.31
CA LEU A 61 5.27 -11.27 0.47
C LEU A 61 6.77 -11.48 0.72
N PHE A 62 7.32 -12.66 0.42
CA PHE A 62 8.77 -12.84 0.47
C PHE A 62 9.49 -11.96 -0.56
N TRP A 63 8.88 -11.64 -1.71
CA TRP A 63 9.57 -10.85 -2.74
C TRP A 63 9.84 -9.40 -2.31
N PRO A 64 8.86 -8.61 -1.83
CA PRO A 64 9.14 -7.29 -1.26
C PRO A 64 10.13 -7.34 -0.09
N LEU A 65 10.02 -8.36 0.76
CA LEU A 65 10.94 -8.57 1.88
C LEU A 65 12.40 -8.77 1.40
N LEU A 66 12.61 -9.54 0.33
CA LEU A 66 13.92 -9.75 -0.26
C LEU A 66 14.46 -8.46 -0.89
N ALA A 67 13.62 -7.62 -1.49
CA ALA A 67 14.02 -6.28 -1.94
C ALA A 67 14.55 -5.42 -0.77
N ASP A 68 13.86 -5.48 0.37
CA ASP A 68 14.25 -4.78 1.60
C ASP A 68 15.49 -5.34 2.29
N ALA A 69 15.85 -6.58 1.98
CA ALA A 69 17.09 -7.17 2.46
C ALA A 69 18.33 -6.56 1.80
N LEU A 70 18.19 -5.95 0.62
CA LEU A 70 19.25 -5.28 -0.14
C LEU A 70 19.53 -3.85 0.32
N ARG A 71 19.16 -3.49 1.55
CA ARG A 71 19.20 -2.12 2.09
C ARG A 71 20.52 -1.36 1.96
N ASN A 72 21.65 -2.06 1.88
CA ASN A 72 22.99 -1.46 1.74
C ASN A 72 23.42 -1.25 0.28
N ALA A 73 22.56 -1.57 -0.68
CA ALA A 73 22.86 -1.42 -2.09
C ALA A 73 22.66 0.03 -2.57
N PRO A 74 23.39 0.46 -3.62
CA PRO A 74 23.18 1.74 -4.29
C PRO A 74 21.71 1.98 -4.69
N GLY A 75 21.32 3.26 -4.79
CA GLY A 75 19.95 3.64 -5.14
C GLY A 75 19.52 3.11 -6.51
N GLU A 76 20.31 3.40 -7.54
CA GLU A 76 20.07 2.96 -8.92
C GLU A 76 20.92 1.73 -9.24
N LEU A 77 20.28 0.65 -9.73
CA LEU A 77 20.92 -0.62 -10.04
C LEU A 77 20.30 -1.21 -11.30
N SER A 78 21.13 -1.64 -12.25
CA SER A 78 20.71 -2.57 -13.30
C SER A 78 20.39 -3.95 -12.73
N PHE A 79 19.70 -4.79 -13.50
CA PHE A 79 19.38 -6.16 -13.08
C PHE A 79 20.64 -6.97 -12.74
N ASP A 80 21.68 -6.91 -13.58
CA ASP A 80 22.93 -7.63 -13.32
C ASP A 80 23.62 -7.15 -12.04
N GLN A 81 23.53 -5.85 -11.73
CA GLN A 81 24.03 -5.31 -10.46
C GLN A 81 23.19 -5.77 -9.27
N ILE A 82 21.88 -5.93 -9.41
CA ILE A 82 21.03 -6.53 -8.35
C ILE A 82 21.50 -7.96 -8.05
N ILE A 83 21.72 -8.77 -9.08
CA ILE A 83 22.23 -10.15 -8.94
C ILE A 83 23.61 -10.15 -8.30
N ALA A 84 24.52 -9.28 -8.74
CA ALA A 84 25.85 -9.15 -8.14
C ALA A 84 25.75 -8.80 -6.65
N VAL A 85 24.94 -7.81 -6.29
CA VAL A 85 24.70 -7.41 -4.89
C VAL A 85 24.19 -8.58 -4.07
N ILE A 86 23.21 -9.35 -4.56
CA ILE A 86 22.66 -10.51 -3.84
C ILE A 86 23.74 -11.54 -3.54
N ARG A 87 24.60 -11.83 -4.53
CA ARG A 87 25.67 -12.83 -4.42
C ARG A 87 26.84 -12.39 -3.55
N THR A 88 27.12 -11.09 -3.50
CA THR A 88 28.25 -10.55 -2.72
C THR A 88 27.84 -9.99 -1.37
N LEU A 89 26.53 -9.96 -1.06
CA LEU A 89 26.05 -9.48 0.23
C LEU A 89 26.56 -10.42 1.32
N ASP A 90 27.08 -9.84 2.40
CA ASP A 90 27.46 -10.61 3.58
C ASP A 90 26.29 -11.48 4.05
N GLU A 91 26.54 -12.78 4.19
CA GLU A 91 25.54 -13.80 4.50
C GLU A 91 24.85 -13.51 5.84
N GLY A 92 25.61 -13.09 6.86
CA GLY A 92 25.08 -12.71 8.16
C GLY A 92 24.16 -11.49 8.10
N LYS A 93 24.53 -10.47 7.29
CA LYS A 93 23.67 -9.31 7.02
C LYS A 93 22.40 -9.71 6.29
N LEU A 94 22.47 -10.60 5.30
CA LEU A 94 21.29 -11.10 4.60
C LEU A 94 20.34 -11.81 5.58
N GLN A 95 20.86 -12.77 6.35
CA GLN A 95 20.09 -13.50 7.35
C GLN A 95 19.40 -12.54 8.32
N ARG A 96 20.16 -11.62 8.93
CA ARG A 96 19.60 -10.63 9.85
C ARG A 96 18.51 -9.79 9.18
N ASN A 97 18.78 -9.26 7.98
CA ASN A 97 17.84 -8.35 7.32
C ASN A 97 16.51 -9.03 6.99
N VAL A 98 16.56 -10.25 6.45
CA VAL A 98 15.35 -11.02 6.11
C VAL A 98 14.60 -11.44 7.38
N LEU A 99 15.31 -11.97 8.39
CA LEU A 99 14.67 -12.38 9.65
C LEU A 99 14.08 -11.20 10.42
N MET A 100 14.73 -10.04 10.43
CA MET A 100 14.19 -8.82 11.04
C MET A 100 12.92 -8.35 10.34
N GLY A 101 12.83 -8.46 9.01
CA GLY A 101 11.60 -8.14 8.28
C GLY A 101 10.47 -9.17 8.47
N LEU A 102 10.79 -10.41 8.85
CA LEU A 102 9.78 -11.42 9.19
C LEU A 102 9.27 -11.28 10.63
N LEU A 103 10.18 -11.06 11.57
CA LEU A 103 9.92 -11.21 13.00
C LEU A 103 9.69 -9.87 13.71
N HIS A 104 10.33 -8.80 13.25
CA HIS A 104 10.36 -7.49 13.91
C HIS A 104 10.76 -7.56 15.40
N ASP A 105 11.60 -8.52 15.77
CA ASP A 105 12.05 -8.78 17.15
C ASP A 105 13.53 -9.16 17.13
N ASP A 106 14.37 -8.22 17.58
CA ASP A 106 15.83 -8.36 17.57
C ASP A 106 16.31 -9.54 18.43
N SER A 107 15.68 -9.74 19.60
CA SER A 107 16.02 -10.84 20.52
C SER A 107 15.65 -12.20 19.92
N ALA A 108 14.53 -12.27 19.21
CA ALA A 108 14.16 -13.48 18.48
C ALA A 108 15.14 -13.79 17.35
N VAL A 109 15.55 -12.78 16.58
CA VAL A 109 16.53 -12.94 15.48
C VAL A 109 17.88 -13.39 16.02
N GLU A 110 18.42 -12.70 17.04
CA GLU A 110 19.66 -13.09 17.70
C GLU A 110 19.60 -14.52 18.25
N GLY A 111 18.47 -14.89 18.86
CA GLY A 111 18.24 -16.24 19.36
C GLY A 111 18.32 -17.31 18.26
N LEU A 112 17.82 -17.03 17.06
CA LEU A 112 17.92 -17.94 15.92
C LEU A 112 19.36 -18.02 15.38
N LEU A 113 19.99 -16.88 15.13
CA LEU A 113 21.32 -16.82 14.53
C LEU A 113 22.41 -17.42 15.43
N THR A 114 22.24 -17.30 16.76
CA THR A 114 23.16 -17.91 17.74
C THR A 114 22.82 -19.36 18.09
N GLY A 115 21.76 -19.93 17.51
CA GLY A 115 21.28 -21.30 17.82
C GLY A 115 20.65 -21.47 19.21
N LYS A 116 20.48 -20.38 19.98
CA LYS A 116 19.86 -20.41 21.32
C LYS A 116 18.36 -20.68 21.29
N ARG A 117 17.71 -20.39 20.16
CA ARG A 117 16.28 -20.63 19.93
C ARG A 117 16.09 -21.36 18.60
N THR A 118 15.06 -22.18 18.53
CA THR A 118 14.68 -22.86 17.28
C THR A 118 13.63 -22.06 16.53
N LEU A 119 13.57 -22.21 15.21
CA LEU A 119 12.56 -21.55 14.37
C LEU A 119 11.12 -21.86 14.82
N LYS A 120 10.87 -23.12 15.25
CA LYS A 120 9.59 -23.52 15.84
C LYS A 120 9.23 -22.71 17.09
N SER A 121 10.18 -22.56 18.02
CA SER A 121 9.90 -21.87 19.29
C SER A 121 9.67 -20.38 19.06
N VAL A 122 10.44 -19.75 18.16
CA VAL A 122 10.26 -18.34 17.78
C VAL A 122 8.91 -18.10 17.14
N ILE A 123 8.60 -18.79 16.03
CA ILE A 123 7.33 -18.62 15.30
C ILE A 123 6.13 -18.85 16.23
N THR A 124 6.17 -19.90 17.05
CA THR A 124 5.06 -20.20 17.97
C THR A 124 4.89 -19.11 19.03
N SER A 125 5.99 -18.55 19.55
CA SER A 125 5.92 -17.48 20.54
C SER A 125 5.45 -16.15 19.94
N SER A 126 5.97 -15.76 18.77
CA SER A 126 5.61 -14.52 18.08
C SER A 126 4.16 -14.55 17.59
N ALA A 127 3.66 -15.70 17.12
CA ALA A 127 2.25 -15.86 16.73
C ALA A 127 1.30 -15.69 17.92
N LYS A 128 1.66 -16.20 19.11
CA LYS A 128 0.89 -15.99 20.35
C LYS A 128 0.92 -14.53 20.81
N GLY A 129 2.00 -13.81 20.52
CA GLY A 129 2.12 -12.37 20.76
C GLY A 129 1.30 -11.49 19.81
N GLY A 130 0.50 -12.08 18.90
CA GLY A 130 -0.36 -11.33 17.97
C GLY A 130 0.32 -10.88 16.69
N ASN A 131 1.52 -11.39 16.35
CA ASN A 131 2.16 -11.08 15.07
C ASN A 131 1.38 -11.73 13.91
N GLN A 132 0.48 -10.95 13.30
CA GLN A 132 -0.32 -11.41 12.16
C GLN A 132 0.48 -11.55 10.86
N LEU A 133 1.64 -10.89 10.74
CA LEU A 133 2.48 -10.94 9.54
C LEU A 133 2.94 -12.36 9.23
N LEU A 134 3.26 -13.16 10.25
CA LEU A 134 3.69 -14.55 10.08
C LEU A 134 2.66 -15.42 9.34
N LYS A 135 1.37 -15.09 9.41
CA LYS A 135 0.32 -15.79 8.64
C LYS A 135 0.44 -15.48 7.16
N HIS A 136 0.72 -14.23 6.80
CA HIS A 136 0.87 -13.82 5.39
C HIS A 136 2.15 -14.38 4.73
N PHE A 137 3.17 -14.72 5.54
CA PHE A 137 4.34 -15.48 5.09
C PHE A 137 4.13 -17.01 5.12
N ALA A 138 2.93 -17.50 5.44
CA ALA A 138 2.62 -18.93 5.61
C ALA A 138 3.51 -19.64 6.66
N LEU A 139 4.03 -18.89 7.64
CA LEU A 139 4.86 -19.40 8.74
C LEU A 139 4.03 -19.78 9.96
N ALA A 140 2.86 -19.17 10.16
CA ALA A 140 1.95 -19.45 11.26
C ALA A 140 0.63 -20.09 10.78
N PRO A 141 0.18 -21.23 11.36
CA PRO A 141 0.85 -22.01 12.41
C PRO A 141 2.10 -22.74 11.90
N TYR A 142 3.08 -22.94 12.77
CA TYR A 142 4.34 -23.60 12.42
C TYR A 142 4.10 -25.04 11.92
N LYS A 143 4.63 -25.35 10.73
CA LYS A 143 4.63 -26.69 10.14
C LYS A 143 6.02 -27.00 9.58
N ALA A 144 6.74 -27.92 10.21
CA ALA A 144 8.13 -28.24 9.87
C ALA A 144 8.37 -28.56 8.38
N GLY A 145 7.42 -29.25 7.74
CA GLY A 145 7.51 -29.62 6.32
C GLY A 145 7.00 -28.57 5.33
N SER A 146 6.47 -27.44 5.80
CA SER A 146 5.95 -26.38 4.92
C SER A 146 7.07 -25.71 4.15
N ASP A 147 6.75 -25.23 2.95
CA ASP A 147 7.74 -24.61 2.08
C ASP A 147 8.29 -23.31 2.67
N ALA A 148 7.45 -22.52 3.36
CA ALA A 148 7.87 -21.32 4.09
C ALA A 148 8.89 -21.64 5.19
N VAL A 149 8.65 -22.68 5.98
CA VAL A 149 9.62 -23.10 7.02
C VAL A 149 10.91 -23.60 6.39
N LYS A 150 10.85 -24.37 5.30
CA LYS A 150 12.04 -24.83 4.57
C LYS A 150 12.86 -23.68 4.00
N ALA A 151 12.21 -22.67 3.42
CA ALA A 151 12.88 -21.49 2.88
C ALA A 151 13.62 -20.72 3.99
N VAL A 152 12.96 -20.46 5.12
CA VAL A 152 13.58 -19.74 6.25
C VAL A 152 14.65 -20.60 6.95
N SER A 153 14.46 -21.91 7.05
CA SER A 153 15.50 -22.82 7.53
C SER A 153 16.72 -22.82 6.60
N SER A 154 16.53 -22.87 5.28
CA SER A 154 17.65 -22.77 4.32
C SER A 154 18.42 -21.45 4.47
N LEU A 155 17.73 -20.33 4.69
CA LEU A 155 18.38 -19.05 4.98
C LEU A 155 19.26 -19.13 6.24
N ILE A 156 18.80 -19.79 7.29
CA ILE A 156 19.53 -19.88 8.57
C ILE A 156 20.69 -20.88 8.49
N ASP A 157 20.44 -22.06 7.91
CA ASP A 157 21.36 -23.20 7.96
C ASP A 157 22.41 -23.16 6.84
N ASP A 158 22.07 -22.61 5.67
CA ASP A 158 22.96 -22.49 4.50
C ASP A 158 22.64 -21.19 3.71
N PRO A 159 23.00 -20.02 4.27
CA PRO A 159 22.68 -18.72 3.67
C PRO A 159 23.30 -18.54 2.27
N HIS A 160 24.47 -19.14 2.02
CA HIS A 160 25.11 -19.11 0.71
C HIS A 160 24.24 -19.79 -0.36
N SER A 161 23.80 -21.02 -0.11
CA SER A 161 22.88 -21.70 -1.02
C SER A 161 21.55 -20.96 -1.16
N PHE A 162 21.05 -20.32 -0.08
CA PHE A 162 19.86 -19.48 -0.16
C PHE A 162 20.07 -18.30 -1.13
N GLN A 163 21.21 -17.59 -1.05
CA GLN A 163 21.58 -16.50 -1.98
C GLN A 163 21.60 -16.96 -3.43
N GLU A 164 22.26 -18.08 -3.72
CA GLU A 164 22.32 -18.61 -5.09
C GLU A 164 20.94 -19.02 -5.59
N ASN A 165 20.07 -19.57 -4.72
CA ASN A 165 18.70 -19.87 -5.11
C ASN A 165 17.87 -18.60 -5.37
N VAL A 166 18.07 -17.51 -4.61
CA VAL A 166 17.43 -16.21 -4.88
C VAL A 166 17.89 -15.68 -6.24
N ALA A 167 19.20 -15.66 -6.48
CA ALA A 167 19.76 -15.23 -7.75
C ALA A 167 19.26 -16.08 -8.92
N ALA A 168 19.16 -17.40 -8.77
CA ALA A 168 18.64 -18.30 -9.79
C ALA A 168 17.16 -18.03 -10.09
N ALA A 169 16.32 -17.85 -9.06
CA ALA A 169 14.90 -17.54 -9.24
C ALA A 169 14.70 -16.20 -9.96
N LEU A 170 15.45 -15.17 -9.57
CA LEU A 170 15.42 -13.86 -10.22
C LEU A 170 15.89 -13.92 -11.67
N ASN A 171 16.97 -14.66 -11.97
CA ASN A 171 17.46 -14.81 -13.35
C ASN A 171 16.45 -15.52 -14.26
N LEU A 172 15.81 -16.58 -13.77
CA LEU A 172 14.75 -17.28 -14.51
C LEU A 172 13.56 -16.34 -14.78
N PHE A 173 13.14 -15.59 -13.76
CA PHE A 173 12.05 -14.63 -13.90
C PHE A 173 12.41 -13.50 -14.87
N TRP A 174 13.58 -12.90 -14.73
CA TRP A 174 14.02 -11.78 -15.55
C TRP A 174 14.16 -12.18 -17.02
N SER A 175 14.95 -13.21 -17.30
CA SER A 175 15.29 -13.61 -18.67
C SER A 175 14.10 -14.02 -19.52
N SER A 176 13.09 -14.64 -18.90
CA SER A 176 11.96 -15.24 -19.63
C SER A 176 10.63 -14.52 -19.37
N GLY A 177 10.44 -13.99 -18.16
CA GLY A 177 9.17 -13.44 -17.71
C GLY A 177 9.07 -11.92 -17.70
N PHE A 178 10.19 -11.17 -17.65
CA PHE A 178 10.12 -9.75 -17.29
C PHE A 178 11.03 -8.78 -18.06
N SER A 179 12.18 -9.20 -18.59
CA SER A 179 13.14 -8.25 -19.21
C SER A 179 12.53 -7.46 -20.36
N ALA A 180 11.75 -8.12 -21.24
CA ALA A 180 11.04 -7.46 -22.32
C ALA A 180 9.96 -6.49 -21.83
N ASP A 181 9.28 -6.83 -20.73
CA ASP A 181 8.28 -5.94 -20.13
C ASP A 181 8.97 -4.70 -19.53
N TRP A 182 10.11 -4.89 -18.86
CA TRP A 182 10.93 -3.79 -18.35
C TRP A 182 11.42 -2.87 -19.47
N GLU A 183 11.91 -3.41 -20.59
CA GLU A 183 12.32 -2.62 -21.76
C GLU A 183 11.17 -1.77 -22.32
N GLY A 184 9.95 -2.31 -22.31
CA GLY A 184 8.74 -1.56 -22.69
C GLY A 184 8.32 -0.50 -21.68
N LEU A 185 8.46 -0.77 -20.38
CA LEU A 185 8.04 0.13 -19.30
C LEU A 185 9.04 1.27 -19.03
N GLN A 186 10.33 1.02 -19.18
CA GLN A 186 11.40 1.93 -18.78
C GLN A 186 11.33 3.33 -19.42
N PRO A 187 10.99 3.50 -20.72
CA PRO A 187 10.81 4.84 -21.31
C PRO A 187 9.72 5.67 -20.63
N ASP A 188 8.59 5.06 -20.29
CA ASP A 188 7.47 5.74 -19.62
C ASP A 188 7.81 6.09 -18.17
N LEU A 189 8.48 5.19 -17.46
CA LEU A 189 9.01 5.46 -16.12
C LEU A 189 10.00 6.64 -16.14
N ASN A 190 10.87 6.70 -17.15
CA ASN A 190 11.79 7.83 -17.35
C ASN A 190 11.06 9.14 -17.65
N ASN A 191 10.01 9.10 -18.48
CA ASN A 191 9.19 10.27 -18.76
C ASN A 191 8.50 10.78 -17.49
N GLN A 192 8.00 9.89 -16.64
CA GLN A 192 7.43 10.24 -15.34
C GLN A 192 8.47 10.83 -14.39
N ALA A 193 9.63 10.18 -14.25
CA ALA A 193 10.75 10.69 -13.45
C ALA A 193 11.14 12.11 -13.88
N ASN A 194 11.25 12.36 -15.19
CA ASN A 194 11.56 13.69 -15.73
C ASN A 194 10.49 14.74 -15.41
N ARG A 195 9.21 14.38 -15.45
CA ARG A 195 8.11 15.29 -15.04
C ARG A 195 8.21 15.63 -13.56
N LEU A 196 8.51 14.64 -12.72
CA LEU A 196 8.63 14.86 -11.28
C LEU A 196 9.87 15.64 -10.90
N ARG A 197 11.01 15.46 -11.58
CA ARG A 197 12.19 16.32 -11.39
C ARG A 197 11.86 17.78 -11.67
N LYS A 198 11.11 18.05 -12.75
CA LYS A 198 10.63 19.40 -13.08
C LYS A 198 9.66 19.95 -12.03
N LEU A 199 8.77 19.11 -11.50
CA LEU A 199 7.82 19.51 -10.46
C LEU A 199 8.53 19.83 -9.14
N HIS A 200 9.43 18.94 -8.69
CA HIS A 200 10.24 19.11 -7.50
C HIS A 200 11.10 20.39 -7.58
N GLY A 201 11.72 20.68 -8.74
CA GLY A 201 12.47 21.92 -8.93
C GLY A 201 11.63 23.22 -8.85
N ARG A 202 10.30 23.12 -8.88
CA ARG A 202 9.37 24.26 -8.83
C ARG A 202 8.60 24.37 -7.51
N ARG A 203 8.61 23.33 -6.67
CA ARG A 203 7.80 23.21 -5.46
C ARG A 203 8.69 22.89 -4.25
N PRO A 204 8.46 23.49 -3.07
CA PRO A 204 9.06 23.02 -1.83
C PRO A 204 8.75 21.54 -1.58
N LEU A 205 9.65 20.84 -0.89
CA LEU A 205 9.52 19.40 -0.61
C LEU A 205 8.18 18.99 0.04
N PRO A 206 7.61 19.71 1.02
CA PRO A 206 6.31 19.34 1.61
C PRO A 206 5.15 19.39 0.61
N ASP A 207 5.10 20.45 -0.21
CA ASP A 207 4.07 20.64 -1.23
C ASP A 207 4.19 19.56 -2.30
N PHE A 208 5.42 19.31 -2.75
CA PHE A 208 5.74 18.27 -3.72
C PHE A 208 5.34 16.88 -3.21
N ALA A 209 5.71 16.54 -1.97
CA ALA A 209 5.37 15.27 -1.33
C ALA A 209 3.86 15.07 -1.18
N THR A 210 3.13 16.15 -0.90
CA THR A 210 1.67 16.14 -0.82
C THR A 210 1.05 15.91 -2.19
N GLU A 211 1.50 16.64 -3.22
CA GLU A 211 1.00 16.55 -4.61
C GLU A 211 1.18 15.16 -5.23
N ILE A 212 2.26 14.46 -4.88
CA ILE A 212 2.48 13.06 -5.32
C ILE A 212 2.00 12.03 -4.30
N ASN A 213 1.35 12.47 -3.22
CA ASN A 213 0.72 11.64 -2.20
C ASN A 213 1.68 10.63 -1.53
N LEU A 214 2.85 11.12 -1.09
CA LEU A 214 3.81 10.30 -0.36
C LEU A 214 3.24 9.83 1.00
N PRO A 215 3.66 8.65 1.50
CA PRO A 215 3.20 8.10 2.78
C PRO A 215 3.79 8.81 4.01
N VAL A 216 4.52 9.91 3.79
CA VAL A 216 5.18 10.71 4.82
C VAL A 216 4.90 12.20 4.62
N THR A 217 4.95 12.95 5.72
CA THR A 217 4.88 14.41 5.74
C THR A 217 6.24 14.98 6.13
N PHE A 218 6.69 16.00 5.41
CA PHE A 218 7.91 16.75 5.72
C PHE A 218 7.53 18.06 6.41
N ASP A 219 7.88 18.20 7.68
CA ASP A 219 7.63 19.41 8.47
C ASP A 219 8.90 20.27 8.50
N ILE A 220 8.85 21.41 7.80
CA ILE A 220 9.98 22.34 7.70
C ILE A 220 10.21 23.10 9.01
N GLU A 221 9.15 23.37 9.78
CA GLU A 221 9.28 24.12 11.04
C GLU A 221 9.97 23.28 12.12
N SER A 222 9.57 22.00 12.25
CA SER A 222 10.21 21.10 13.20
C SER A 222 11.46 20.41 12.66
N GLY A 223 11.71 20.46 11.36
CA GLY A 223 12.84 19.78 10.72
C GLY A 223 12.71 18.26 10.75
N VAL A 224 11.49 17.72 10.69
CA VAL A 224 11.21 16.30 10.90
C VAL A 224 10.36 15.72 9.76
N VAL A 225 10.71 14.50 9.33
CA VAL A 225 9.85 13.66 8.50
C VAL A 225 9.04 12.71 9.39
N ARG A 226 7.73 12.58 9.12
CA ARG A 226 6.83 11.69 9.87
C ARG A 226 6.01 10.81 8.93
N SER A 227 5.83 9.56 9.30
CA SER A 227 4.86 8.66 8.66
C SER A 227 3.60 8.51 9.51
N ARG A 228 2.49 8.09 8.90
CA ARG A 228 1.27 7.71 9.65
C ARG A 228 1.48 6.48 10.54
N SER A 229 2.44 5.62 10.20
CA SER A 229 2.76 4.38 10.94
C SER A 229 3.71 4.60 12.12
N GLY A 230 4.01 5.85 12.49
CA GLY A 230 4.79 6.19 13.68
C GLY A 230 6.29 6.36 13.48
N PHE A 231 6.83 6.12 12.27
CA PHE A 231 8.20 6.53 11.97
C PHE A 231 8.35 8.06 12.01
N SER A 232 9.44 8.52 12.62
CA SER A 232 9.84 9.91 12.73
C SER A 232 11.36 10.00 12.67
N ALA A 233 11.90 10.95 11.90
CA ALA A 233 13.34 11.22 11.85
C ALA A 233 13.60 12.70 11.57
N GLU A 234 14.67 13.25 12.17
CA GLU A 234 15.14 14.61 11.89
C GLU A 234 15.78 14.67 10.51
N PHE A 235 15.62 15.80 9.81
CA PHE A 235 16.17 16.00 8.46
C PHE A 235 17.69 15.86 8.41
N GLU A 236 18.39 16.26 9.47
CA GLU A 236 19.85 16.11 9.59
C GLU A 236 20.30 14.65 9.60
N ASN A 237 19.41 13.73 9.97
CA ASN A 237 19.65 12.29 9.96
C ASN A 237 19.19 11.63 8.65
N ILE A 238 18.62 12.37 7.70
CA ILE A 238 18.24 11.85 6.38
C ILE A 238 19.38 12.09 5.39
N GLU A 239 19.98 11.00 4.91
CA GLU A 239 21.06 11.05 3.93
C GLU A 239 20.54 11.32 2.52
N CYS A 240 19.46 10.63 2.14
CA CYS A 240 18.83 10.76 0.84
C CYS A 240 17.39 10.22 0.88
N ALA A 241 16.52 10.79 0.06
CA ALA A 241 15.23 10.22 -0.27
C ALA A 241 15.17 9.89 -1.77
N TYR A 242 15.06 8.61 -2.09
CA TYR A 242 14.85 8.12 -3.45
C TYR A 242 13.36 8.02 -3.77
N LEU A 243 12.98 8.61 -4.89
CA LEU A 243 11.64 8.52 -5.48
C LEU A 243 11.75 7.67 -6.74
N ILE A 244 11.05 6.55 -6.76
CA ILE A 244 11.21 5.53 -7.80
C ILE A 244 9.84 5.29 -8.45
N PRO A 245 9.59 5.75 -9.69
CA PRO A 245 8.34 5.41 -10.34
C PRO A 245 8.25 3.89 -10.53
N SER A 246 7.06 3.34 -10.29
CA SER A 246 6.79 1.91 -10.29
C SER A 246 5.41 1.61 -10.87
N ALA A 247 5.34 0.68 -11.82
CA ALA A 247 4.12 0.12 -12.38
C ALA A 247 3.51 -0.96 -11.47
N PHE A 248 4.33 -1.68 -10.69
CA PHE A 248 3.88 -2.81 -9.87
C PHE A 248 3.66 -2.52 -8.38
N ASN A 249 3.95 -1.31 -7.89
CA ASN A 249 3.73 -0.94 -6.47
C ASN A 249 2.29 -0.49 -6.12
N SER A 250 1.25 -1.26 -6.51
CA SER A 250 -0.15 -0.92 -6.18
C SER A 250 -0.41 -0.78 -4.67
N ARG A 251 0.39 -1.48 -3.86
CA ARG A 251 0.31 -1.49 -2.39
C ARG A 251 0.96 -0.27 -1.72
N ARG A 252 1.64 0.60 -2.49
CA ARG A 252 2.34 1.79 -1.99
C ARG A 252 3.35 1.48 -0.89
N TRP A 253 4.07 0.38 -1.05
CA TRP A 253 5.18 0.06 -0.17
C TRP A 253 6.28 1.11 -0.30
N TRP A 254 6.91 1.38 0.83
CA TRP A 254 8.05 2.27 0.92
C TRP A 254 8.97 1.70 2.00
N ALA A 255 10.24 2.05 1.91
CA ALA A 255 11.26 1.52 2.81
C ALA A 255 12.06 2.66 3.43
N LYS A 256 12.56 2.37 4.62
CA LYS A 256 13.57 3.18 5.30
C LYS A 256 14.71 2.26 5.72
N TYR A 257 15.94 2.71 5.51
CA TYR A 257 17.11 1.96 5.93
C TYR A 257 18.00 2.86 6.77
N GLU A 258 18.15 2.48 8.03
CA GLU A 258 19.03 3.12 9.00
C GLU A 258 20.40 2.43 8.88
N LYS A 259 21.47 3.21 8.64
CA LYS A 259 22.85 2.69 8.66
C LYS A 259 23.30 2.44 10.10
N GLU A 260 24.39 1.69 10.28
CA GLU A 260 25.12 1.63 11.55
C GLU A 260 25.80 3.00 11.80
N GLY A 261 25.04 3.98 12.29
CA GLY A 261 25.46 5.37 12.49
C GLY A 261 24.40 6.41 12.10
N PRO A 262 24.69 7.71 12.14
CA PRO A 262 23.78 8.74 11.63
C PRO A 262 23.66 8.58 10.10
N GLY A 263 22.44 8.34 9.61
CA GLY A 263 22.16 8.21 8.18
C GLY A 263 21.00 7.27 7.90
N THR A 264 19.84 7.86 7.61
CA THR A 264 18.64 7.15 7.14
C THR A 264 18.46 7.44 5.66
N THR A 265 18.33 6.39 4.86
CA THR A 265 17.90 6.50 3.46
C THR A 265 16.44 6.12 3.33
N LEU A 266 15.65 6.96 2.66
CA LEU A 266 14.24 6.71 2.40
C LEU A 266 14.08 6.28 0.94
N TYR A 267 13.26 5.26 0.71
CA TYR A 267 12.92 4.76 -0.61
C TYR A 267 11.40 4.80 -0.78
N PHE A 268 10.95 5.57 -1.75
CA PHE A 268 9.55 5.72 -2.12
C PHE A 268 9.35 5.22 -3.54
N PRO A 269 9.21 3.90 -3.75
CA PRO A 269 8.58 3.42 -4.96
C PRO A 269 7.16 3.96 -5.04
N TYR A 270 6.79 4.63 -6.12
CA TYR A 270 5.49 5.28 -6.26
C TYR A 270 4.84 4.92 -7.59
N THR A 271 3.54 4.68 -7.56
CA THR A 271 2.73 4.48 -8.76
C THR A 271 1.99 5.77 -9.06
N LEU A 272 2.40 6.50 -10.09
CA LEU A 272 1.51 7.47 -10.74
C LEU A 272 0.60 6.69 -11.69
N TYR A 273 -0.66 7.10 -11.78
CA TYR A 273 -1.70 6.40 -12.55
C TYR A 273 -1.18 5.84 -13.88
N PHE A 274 -0.97 4.52 -13.94
CA PHE A 274 -0.69 3.81 -15.18
C PHE A 274 -2.02 3.27 -15.71
N PRO A 275 -2.48 3.66 -16.91
CA PRO A 275 -3.41 2.81 -17.64
C PRO A 275 -2.64 1.57 -18.06
N LEU A 276 -2.56 0.57 -17.18
CA LEU A 276 -1.96 -0.71 -17.54
C LEU A 276 -2.91 -1.43 -18.49
N TYR A 277 -2.46 -1.53 -19.75
CA TYR A 277 -2.72 -2.61 -20.69
C TYR A 277 -4.17 -3.11 -20.82
N ASP A 278 -4.94 -2.51 -21.74
CA ASP A 278 -6.13 -3.15 -22.33
C ASP A 278 -5.84 -3.91 -23.65
N GLY A 279 -4.57 -4.05 -24.02
CA GLY A 279 -4.17 -4.70 -25.28
C GLY A 279 -4.52 -3.90 -26.55
N THR A 280 -5.04 -2.67 -26.41
CA THR A 280 -5.43 -1.83 -27.53
C THR A 280 -5.06 -0.37 -27.28
N VAL A 281 -3.78 0.01 -27.31
CA VAL A 281 -3.34 1.35 -27.77
C VAL A 281 -1.81 1.39 -27.91
N SER A 282 -1.36 1.86 -29.07
CA SER A 282 0.04 2.15 -29.42
C SER A 282 0.43 3.60 -29.02
N PRO A 283 1.73 3.94 -28.92
CA PRO A 283 2.26 5.10 -28.18
C PRO A 283 1.99 6.52 -28.73
N ASN A 284 0.99 6.73 -29.60
CA ASN A 284 0.72 8.02 -30.23
C ASN A 284 -0.74 8.44 -30.10
N VAL A 285 -1.15 8.87 -28.90
CA VAL A 285 -2.27 9.82 -28.73
C VAL A 285 -1.94 10.75 -27.56
N LEU A 286 -1.20 11.81 -27.85
CA LEU A 286 -1.33 13.04 -27.09
C LEU A 286 -1.82 14.11 -28.06
N VAL A 287 -2.84 14.83 -27.59
CA VAL A 287 -3.49 16.02 -28.16
C VAL A 287 -4.88 15.76 -28.77
N SER A 288 -5.84 16.41 -28.10
CA SER A 288 -7.23 16.69 -28.46
C SER A 288 -8.28 15.64 -28.08
N GLY A 289 -9.26 16.08 -27.27
CA GLY A 289 -10.60 15.54 -27.36
C GLY A 289 -11.07 14.54 -26.31
N ALA A 290 -10.51 14.52 -25.09
CA ALA A 290 -11.20 13.86 -23.97
C ALA A 290 -10.77 14.49 -22.63
N ARG A 291 -11.63 15.34 -22.07
CA ARG A 291 -11.74 15.46 -20.61
C ARG A 291 -12.36 14.14 -20.12
N GLN A 292 -11.59 13.07 -20.14
CA GLN A 292 -11.93 11.83 -19.47
C GLN A 292 -10.99 11.67 -18.29
N ALA A 293 -11.63 11.66 -17.13
CA ALA A 293 -10.99 11.65 -15.84
C ALA A 293 -10.06 10.45 -15.73
N ALA A 294 -8.82 10.69 -15.31
CA ALA A 294 -8.13 9.73 -14.46
C ALA A 294 -9.13 9.26 -13.39
N PRO A 295 -9.30 7.96 -13.13
CA PRO A 295 -10.08 7.52 -11.99
C PRO A 295 -9.45 8.11 -10.73
N ARG A 296 -10.13 9.10 -10.15
CA ARG A 296 -9.68 9.86 -8.99
C ARG A 296 -9.72 8.97 -7.75
N PHE A 297 -8.64 8.24 -7.49
CA PHE A 297 -8.24 7.94 -6.12
C PHE A 297 -7.25 9.03 -5.69
N TYR A 298 -7.84 10.02 -5.01
CA TYR A 298 -7.24 11.16 -4.30
C TYR A 298 -6.51 12.18 -5.18
N GLU A 299 -7.25 13.18 -5.67
CA GLU A 299 -6.93 14.59 -5.39
C GLU A 299 -8.02 15.54 -5.89
N SER A 300 -8.36 16.53 -5.07
CA SER A 300 -8.82 17.82 -5.56
C SER A 300 -8.77 18.84 -4.43
N ALA A 301 -7.67 19.60 -4.42
CA ALA A 301 -7.50 20.97 -3.96
C ALA A 301 -7.96 21.30 -2.54
N ALA A 302 -6.98 21.68 -1.71
CA ALA A 302 -7.20 22.51 -0.54
C ALA A 302 -8.11 23.70 -0.90
N PRO A 303 -9.27 23.86 -0.23
CA PRO A 303 -9.83 25.19 -0.07
C PRO A 303 -8.85 26.02 0.76
N GLU A 304 -8.83 27.33 0.53
CA GLU A 304 -8.17 28.36 1.36
C GLU A 304 -8.12 27.98 2.85
N PRO A 305 -7.02 28.23 3.57
CA PRO A 305 -6.74 27.62 4.86
C PRO A 305 -7.77 28.06 5.91
N VAL A 306 -8.76 27.21 6.17
CA VAL A 306 -9.67 27.38 7.31
C VAL A 306 -8.95 26.85 8.55
N ARG A 307 -8.69 27.73 9.53
CA ARG A 307 -8.11 27.36 10.83
C ARG A 307 -8.97 26.28 11.50
N VAL A 308 -8.45 25.07 11.61
CA VAL A 308 -9.09 23.97 12.36
C VAL A 308 -8.60 23.95 13.81
N PRO A 309 -9.48 23.92 14.83
CA PRO A 309 -9.10 23.75 16.23
C PRO A 309 -8.45 22.37 16.46
N ARG A 310 -7.41 22.30 17.30
CA ARG A 310 -6.73 21.04 17.71
C ARG A 310 -7.74 19.96 18.10
N LEU A 311 -7.73 18.83 17.38
CA LEU A 311 -8.43 17.61 17.79
C LEU A 311 -7.68 16.96 18.96
N GLN A 312 -8.42 16.60 20.02
CA GLN A 312 -7.87 15.86 21.16
C GLN A 312 -7.54 14.40 20.77
N PRO A 313 -6.60 13.73 21.49
CA PRO A 313 -6.21 12.36 21.19
C PRO A 313 -7.38 11.38 21.39
N ARG A 314 -7.67 10.52 20.41
CA ARG A 314 -8.73 9.49 20.51
C ARG A 314 -8.23 8.23 21.24
N THR A 315 -9.08 7.75 22.15
CA THR A 315 -9.14 6.39 22.71
C THR A 315 -9.49 5.35 21.63
N LYS A 316 -8.99 4.11 21.77
CA LYS A 316 -9.20 2.99 20.84
C LYS A 316 -10.69 2.68 20.58
N PRO A 317 -11.09 2.23 19.39
CA PRO A 317 -12.47 1.86 19.08
C PRO A 317 -12.91 0.59 19.83
N SER A 318 -14.16 0.58 20.28
CA SER A 318 -14.81 -0.53 20.98
C SER A 318 -15.18 -1.69 20.04
N PRO A 319 -15.08 -2.96 20.47
CA PRO A 319 -15.08 -4.14 19.58
C PRO A 319 -16.45 -4.71 19.16
N GLU A 320 -17.56 -3.95 19.19
CA GLU A 320 -18.91 -4.53 18.99
C GLU A 320 -19.85 -3.64 18.13
N ARG A 321 -19.46 -3.27 16.90
CA ARG A 321 -20.42 -2.65 15.96
C ARG A 321 -20.79 -3.63 14.86
N ASN A 322 -22.03 -4.14 14.91
CA ASN A 322 -22.62 -4.95 13.86
C ASN A 322 -23.12 -4.03 12.73
N VAL A 323 -22.34 -3.92 11.65
CA VAL A 323 -22.68 -3.12 10.46
C VAL A 323 -23.47 -3.99 9.49
N ASP A 324 -24.69 -3.58 9.15
CA ASP A 324 -25.49 -4.26 8.14
C ASP A 324 -25.16 -3.75 6.73
N ALA A 325 -24.47 -4.56 5.93
CA ALA A 325 -23.94 -4.13 4.64
C ALA A 325 -25.05 -3.83 3.62
N GLU A 326 -26.14 -4.61 3.61
CA GLU A 326 -27.27 -4.37 2.71
C GLU A 326 -27.91 -2.99 2.94
N THR A 327 -28.20 -2.66 4.20
CA THR A 327 -28.78 -1.36 4.58
C THR A 327 -27.86 -0.19 4.22
N VAL A 328 -26.55 -0.35 4.41
CA VAL A 328 -25.56 0.67 4.06
C VAL A 328 -25.47 0.86 2.54
N PHE A 329 -25.43 -0.20 1.75
CA PHE A 329 -25.42 -0.10 0.29
C PHE A 329 -26.72 0.54 -0.24
N ARG A 330 -27.88 0.20 0.34
CA ARG A 330 -29.16 0.81 -0.02
C ARG A 330 -29.22 2.30 0.32
N ALA A 331 -28.58 2.71 1.42
CA ALA A 331 -28.48 4.11 1.81
C ALA A 331 -27.54 4.91 0.91
N LEU A 332 -26.42 4.32 0.48
CA LEU A 332 -25.42 4.96 -0.36
C LEU A 332 -25.71 4.87 -1.87
N GLY A 333 -26.56 3.94 -2.31
CA GLY A 333 -26.89 3.71 -3.72
C GLY A 333 -27.70 4.81 -4.41
N ASP A 334 -27.94 5.94 -3.74
CA ASP A 334 -28.59 7.14 -4.31
C ASP A 334 -27.58 8.26 -4.47
N THR A 335 -27.57 8.91 -5.64
CA THR A 335 -26.56 9.92 -6.01
C THR A 335 -26.54 11.11 -5.04
N THR A 336 -27.70 11.54 -4.54
CA THR A 336 -27.81 12.67 -3.61
C THR A 336 -27.29 12.27 -2.22
N ARG A 337 -27.65 11.09 -1.72
CA ARG A 337 -27.13 10.55 -0.45
C ARG A 337 -25.62 10.31 -0.50
N PHE A 338 -25.10 9.79 -1.60
CA PHE A 338 -23.66 9.64 -1.79
C PHE A 338 -22.94 10.99 -1.80
N ALA A 339 -23.52 12.01 -2.43
CA ALA A 339 -23.01 13.37 -2.40
C ALA A 339 -23.03 13.98 -0.99
N ILE A 340 -24.11 13.80 -0.23
CA ILE A 340 -24.20 14.23 1.17
C ILE A 340 -23.13 13.55 2.02
N ALA A 341 -23.01 12.22 1.95
CA ALA A 341 -22.00 11.45 2.66
C ALA A 341 -20.57 11.93 2.32
N SER A 342 -20.30 12.19 1.03
CA SER A 342 -19.01 12.71 0.56
C SER A 342 -18.67 14.10 1.11
N ILE A 343 -19.67 14.97 1.27
CA ILE A 343 -19.49 16.28 1.91
C ILE A 343 -19.18 16.10 3.40
N LEU A 344 -19.97 15.28 4.09
CA LEU A 344 -19.83 15.01 5.52
C LEU A 344 -18.53 14.28 5.88
N ALA A 345 -17.94 13.51 4.95
CA ALA A 345 -16.65 12.84 5.12
C ALA A 345 -15.46 13.81 5.20
N ARG A 346 -15.60 15.01 4.61
CA ARG A 346 -14.53 16.01 4.52
C ARG A 346 -14.66 17.05 5.61
N ASN A 347 -15.88 17.52 5.88
CA ASN A 347 -16.13 18.58 6.84
C ASN A 347 -17.48 18.37 7.55
N PRO A 348 -17.52 18.46 8.90
CA PRO A 348 -18.79 18.49 9.61
C PRO A 348 -19.67 19.64 9.13
N THR A 349 -20.88 19.34 8.66
CA THR A 349 -21.74 20.30 7.95
C THR A 349 -23.18 20.18 8.46
N SER A 350 -23.88 21.31 8.57
CA SER A 350 -25.29 21.33 8.95
C SER A 350 -26.21 20.99 7.78
N SER A 351 -27.43 20.51 8.04
CA SER A 351 -28.43 20.24 7.00
C SER A 351 -28.77 21.48 6.16
N ALA A 352 -28.71 22.68 6.75
CA ALA A 352 -28.96 23.94 6.04
C ALA A 352 -27.83 24.28 5.05
N GLU A 353 -26.58 23.95 5.40
CA GLU A 353 -25.43 24.13 4.51
C GLU A 353 -25.40 23.09 3.39
N LEU A 354 -25.77 21.84 3.69
CA LEU A 354 -25.91 20.78 2.69
C LEU A 354 -26.95 21.15 1.63
N ALA A 355 -28.09 21.71 2.04
CA ALA A 355 -29.14 22.20 1.13
C ALA A 355 -28.61 23.26 0.16
N ARG A 356 -27.83 24.22 0.66
CA ARG A 356 -27.20 25.26 -0.16
C ARG A 356 -26.13 24.70 -1.10
N LYS A 357 -25.30 23.76 -0.63
CA LYS A 357 -24.16 23.21 -1.40
C LYS A 357 -24.59 22.31 -2.55
N LEU A 358 -25.70 21.59 -2.39
CA LEU A 358 -26.22 20.66 -3.40
C LEU A 358 -27.35 21.27 -4.23
N ASP A 359 -27.73 22.51 -3.96
CA ASP A 359 -28.89 23.19 -4.57
C ASP A 359 -30.18 22.36 -4.48
N VAL A 360 -30.45 21.83 -3.28
CA VAL A 360 -31.63 21.00 -2.99
C VAL A 360 -32.38 21.56 -1.79
N SER A 361 -33.70 21.38 -1.77
CA SER A 361 -34.54 21.85 -0.67
C SER A 361 -34.12 21.28 0.70
N LYS A 362 -34.27 22.07 1.77
CA LYS A 362 -34.00 21.62 3.15
C LYS A 362 -34.81 20.36 3.53
N PRO A 363 -36.11 20.22 3.20
CA PRO A 363 -36.85 18.98 3.45
C PRO A 363 -36.21 17.75 2.79
N THR A 364 -35.76 17.89 1.55
CA THR A 364 -35.09 16.79 0.82
C THR A 364 -33.78 16.39 1.48
N ILE A 365 -32.95 17.35 1.90
CA ILE A 365 -31.71 17.05 2.64
C ILE A 365 -32.01 16.38 3.97
N THR A 366 -32.98 16.87 4.73
CA THR A 366 -33.38 16.25 6.01
C THR A 366 -33.78 14.79 5.81
N HIS A 367 -34.55 14.50 4.76
CA HIS A 367 -34.94 13.13 4.41
C HIS A 367 -33.73 12.25 4.09
N HIS A 368 -32.80 12.72 3.25
CA HIS A 368 -31.59 11.97 2.92
C HIS A 368 -30.67 11.74 4.14
N VAL A 369 -30.52 12.76 5.01
CA VAL A 369 -29.77 12.66 6.26
C VAL A 369 -30.40 11.66 7.21
N GLN A 370 -31.73 11.61 7.31
CA GLN A 370 -32.43 10.61 8.13
C GLN A 370 -32.14 9.19 7.65
N LEU A 371 -32.16 8.94 6.34
CA LEU A 371 -31.87 7.63 5.77
C LEU A 371 -30.41 7.20 5.99
N LEU A 372 -29.47 8.13 5.86
CA LEU A 372 -28.05 7.88 6.15
C LEU A 372 -27.82 7.66 7.66
N ARG A 373 -28.52 8.39 8.52
CA ARG A 373 -28.49 8.19 9.98
C ARG A 373 -29.07 6.83 10.38
N ALA A 374 -30.20 6.43 9.78
CA ALA A 374 -30.80 5.13 10.02
C ALA A 374 -29.89 3.96 9.63
N ALA A 375 -29.03 4.16 8.62
CA ALA A 375 -27.99 3.21 8.23
C ALA A 375 -26.72 3.26 9.11
N GLY A 376 -26.73 4.04 10.20
CA GLY A 376 -25.58 4.18 11.11
C GLY A 376 -24.40 4.97 10.53
N LEU A 377 -24.59 5.69 9.42
CA LEU A 377 -23.50 6.35 8.70
C LEU A 377 -23.23 7.78 9.18
N ILE A 378 -24.13 8.39 9.96
CA ILE A 378 -24.01 9.79 10.40
C ILE A 378 -23.96 9.88 11.92
N THR A 379 -22.99 10.62 12.42
CA THR A 379 -22.94 11.09 13.82
C THR A 379 -23.18 12.59 13.87
N GLU A 380 -23.71 13.06 15.00
CA GLU A 380 -24.16 14.45 15.18
C GLU A 380 -23.55 15.04 16.44
N ILE A 381 -22.96 16.23 16.32
CA ILE A 381 -22.35 16.97 17.43
C ILE A 381 -23.06 18.31 17.52
N SER A 382 -23.57 18.64 18.71
CA SER A 382 -24.23 19.92 18.96
C SER A 382 -23.18 21.03 19.11
N GLU A 383 -23.28 22.07 18.29
CA GLU A 383 -22.41 23.24 18.32
C GLU A 383 -23.27 24.51 18.39
N GLY A 384 -23.53 24.97 19.61
CA GLY A 384 -24.38 26.15 19.86
C GLY A 384 -25.86 25.89 19.50
N GLN A 385 -26.43 26.69 18.60
CA GLN A 385 -27.82 26.52 18.13
C GLN A 385 -27.96 25.63 16.89
N THR A 386 -26.86 25.05 16.39
CA THR A 386 -26.84 24.23 15.18
C THR A 386 -26.17 22.90 15.44
N ASN A 387 -26.75 21.83 14.89
CA ASN A 387 -26.11 20.53 14.91
C ASN A 387 -25.22 20.36 13.68
N ARG A 388 -23.99 19.90 13.90
CA ARG A 388 -23.10 19.47 12.82
C ARG A 388 -23.22 17.98 12.63
N LEU A 389 -23.40 17.58 11.38
CA LEU A 389 -23.40 16.17 10.97
C LEU A 389 -22.00 15.81 10.49
N THR A 390 -21.55 14.59 10.75
CA THR A 390 -20.31 14.04 10.18
C THR A 390 -20.54 12.60 9.76
N LEU A 391 -19.81 12.16 8.74
CA LEU A 391 -19.82 10.76 8.35
C LEU A 391 -19.06 9.93 9.39
N ASP A 392 -19.63 8.80 9.79
CA ASP A 392 -18.95 7.83 10.65
C ASP A 392 -17.97 7.01 9.80
N ARG A 393 -16.68 7.32 9.94
CA ARG A 393 -15.60 6.64 9.23
C ARG A 393 -15.50 5.16 9.62
N ASP A 394 -15.67 4.87 10.91
CA ASP A 394 -15.48 3.52 11.45
C ASP A 394 -16.58 2.59 10.89
N ALA A 395 -17.80 3.12 10.69
CA ALA A 395 -18.90 2.40 10.02
C ALA A 395 -18.62 2.09 8.54
N ILE A 396 -17.96 2.99 7.81
CA ILE A 396 -17.59 2.77 6.39
C ILE A 396 -16.43 1.78 6.26
N GLU A 397 -15.43 1.84 7.14
CA GLU A 397 -14.27 0.93 7.08
C GLU A 397 -14.69 -0.51 7.43
N SER A 398 -15.62 -0.68 8.36
CA SER A 398 -16.18 -1.99 8.74
C SER A 398 -17.11 -2.59 7.68
N LEU A 399 -17.55 -1.81 6.68
CA LEU A 399 -18.48 -2.25 5.63
C LEU A 399 -17.87 -3.35 4.74
N SER A 400 -16.56 -3.30 4.45
CA SER A 400 -15.92 -4.25 3.55
C SER A 400 -15.96 -5.67 4.11
N ASP A 401 -15.59 -5.83 5.37
CA ASP A 401 -15.60 -7.13 6.05
C ASP A 401 -17.04 -7.64 6.21
N ALA A 402 -17.96 -6.77 6.64
CA ALA A 402 -19.38 -7.11 6.77
C ALA A 402 -20.01 -7.52 5.42
N ALA A 403 -19.66 -6.85 4.32
CA ALA A 403 -20.17 -7.18 2.99
C ALA A 403 -19.63 -8.52 2.49
N VAL A 404 -18.35 -8.82 2.74
CA VAL A 404 -17.75 -10.12 2.40
C VAL A 404 -18.43 -11.23 3.20
N ASP A 405 -18.59 -11.03 4.51
CA ASP A 405 -19.25 -12.02 5.37
C ASP A 405 -20.71 -12.26 4.95
N GLN A 406 -21.48 -11.21 4.67
CA GLN A 406 -22.89 -11.34 4.28
C GLN A 406 -23.10 -11.91 2.87
N LEU A 407 -22.32 -11.46 1.86
CA LEU A 407 -22.52 -11.86 0.47
C LEU A 407 -21.99 -13.27 0.16
N PHE A 408 -20.99 -13.74 0.92
CA PHE A 408 -20.37 -15.05 0.73
C PHE A 408 -20.75 -16.07 1.81
N ALA A 409 -21.63 -15.72 2.76
CA ALA A 409 -22.20 -16.68 3.71
C ALA A 409 -22.97 -17.78 2.97
N SER A 410 -22.57 -19.04 3.18
CA SER A 410 -23.18 -20.21 2.54
C SER A 410 -24.55 -20.61 3.11
N SER A 411 -25.05 -19.89 4.13
CA SER A 411 -26.25 -20.26 4.89
C SER A 411 -27.03 -19.01 5.32
N GLY A 412 -27.99 -18.58 4.50
CA GLY A 412 -28.97 -17.54 4.84
C GLY A 412 -30.13 -17.59 3.87
N GLU A 413 -31.37 -17.60 4.36
CA GLU A 413 -32.55 -17.47 3.48
C GLU A 413 -32.51 -16.10 2.80
N LEU A 414 -32.36 -16.09 1.48
CA LEU A 414 -32.48 -14.87 0.66
C LEU A 414 -33.95 -14.47 0.57
N SER A 415 -34.50 -13.87 1.63
CA SER A 415 -35.85 -13.33 1.61
C SER A 415 -35.84 -11.94 0.98
N LEU A 416 -36.54 -11.78 -0.15
CA LEU A 416 -36.78 -10.47 -0.74
C LEU A 416 -37.98 -9.83 -0.03
N GLU A 417 -37.74 -8.94 0.94
CA GLU A 417 -38.80 -8.05 1.42
C GLU A 417 -39.12 -7.01 0.34
N THR A 418 -40.07 -7.35 -0.53
CA THR A 418 -40.51 -6.43 -1.58
C THR A 418 -41.21 -5.22 -0.95
N THR A 419 -40.71 -4.02 -1.20
CA THR A 419 -41.32 -2.76 -0.73
C THR A 419 -42.58 -2.35 -1.51
N ARG A 420 -43.08 -3.21 -2.42
CA ARG A 420 -44.36 -2.97 -3.11
C ARG A 420 -45.51 -3.34 -2.16
N LYS A 421 -46.12 -2.32 -1.55
CA LYS A 421 -47.54 -2.39 -1.15
C LYS A 421 -48.32 -2.88 -2.38
N ARG A 422 -48.84 -4.10 -2.34
CA ARG A 422 -49.93 -4.51 -3.23
C ARG A 422 -51.07 -3.53 -2.96
N ALA A 423 -51.30 -2.61 -3.90
CA ALA A 423 -52.53 -1.85 -3.94
C ALA A 423 -53.67 -2.88 -3.99
N ARG A 424 -54.55 -2.83 -3.00
CA ARG A 424 -55.80 -3.58 -2.97
C ARG A 424 -56.92 -2.68 -3.42
#